data_AF-A0A1U9XGA3-F1
#
_entry.id   AF-A0A1U9XGA3-F1
#
_cell.length_a   1.000
_cell.length_b   1.000
_cell.length_c   1.000
_cell.angle_alpha   90.00
_cell.angle_beta   90.00
_cell.angle_gamma   90.00
#
_symmetry.space_group_name_H-M   'P 1'
#
loop_
_entity.id
_entity.type
_entity.pdbx_description
1 polymer ?
#
loop_
_entity_poly.entity_id
_entity_poly.type
_entity_poly.pdbx_seq_one_letter_code
_entity_poly.pdbx_strand_id
1 'polypeptide(L)'
;MLKRYTHLRAYQLVSKLDARRKQTSKIAPYFVPYPATVENRNGQVVVTLSDFDLETSAATKEQAIFHASVLLLRTLAQAAQRGERVPTPGELPTNIDERVMICPLTN
;
A
#
# COMPACT_ATOMS: atom_id res chain seq x y z
N MET A 1 38.98 -33.27 -23.21
CA MET A 1 39.11 -32.97 -21.76
C MET A 1 38.05 -31.95 -21.37
N LEU A 2 36.82 -32.41 -21.10
CA LEU A 2 35.65 -31.53 -20.98
C LEU A 2 35.40 -31.09 -19.52
N LYS A 3 35.31 -29.77 -19.32
CA LYS A 3 35.30 -29.09 -18.02
C LYS A 3 34.00 -29.36 -17.23
N ARG A 4 34.13 -29.99 -16.05
CA ARG A 4 33.06 -30.31 -15.07
C ARG A 4 32.72 -29.13 -14.13
N TYR A 5 32.59 -27.91 -14.65
CA TYR A 5 32.42 -26.71 -13.80
C TYR A 5 31.18 -25.86 -14.10
N THR A 6 30.32 -26.26 -15.04
CA THR A 6 29.08 -25.53 -15.37
C THR A 6 28.04 -25.60 -14.25
N HIS A 7 27.93 -26.74 -13.56
CA HIS A 7 26.97 -26.98 -12.48
C HIS A 7 27.27 -26.15 -11.21
N LEU A 8 28.56 -25.94 -10.91
CA LEU A 8 29.01 -25.22 -9.71
C LEU A 8 28.71 -23.70 -9.76
N ARG A 9 28.52 -23.13 -10.96
CA ARG A 9 28.18 -21.71 -11.16
C ARG A 9 26.68 -21.44 -11.28
N ALA A 10 25.86 -22.47 -11.55
CA ALA A 10 24.41 -22.32 -11.66
C ALA A 10 23.78 -21.85 -10.33
N TYR A 11 24.26 -22.37 -9.20
CA TYR A 11 23.78 -21.95 -7.87
C TYR A 11 24.04 -20.46 -7.58
N GLN A 12 25.18 -19.93 -8.02
CA GLN A 12 25.50 -18.51 -7.86
C GLN A 12 24.58 -17.61 -8.70
N LEU A 13 24.14 -18.07 -9.87
CA LEU A 13 23.15 -17.37 -10.70
C LEU A 13 21.78 -17.32 -10.01
N VAL A 14 21.34 -18.44 -9.42
CA VAL A 14 20.08 -18.50 -8.63
C VAL A 14 20.16 -17.55 -7.44
N SER A 15 21.27 -17.53 -6.70
CA SER A 15 21.44 -16.62 -5.55
C SER A 15 21.36 -15.13 -5.93
N LYS A 16 21.84 -14.75 -7.11
CA LYS A 16 21.74 -13.36 -7.62
C LYS A 16 20.34 -13.02 -8.10
N LEU A 17 19.63 -13.97 -8.72
CA LEU A 17 18.22 -13.81 -9.10
C LEU A 17 17.33 -13.67 -7.85
N ASP A 18 17.55 -14.52 -6.85
CA ASP A 18 16.82 -14.47 -5.57
C ASP A 18 17.17 -13.24 -4.74
N ALA A 19 18.43 -12.81 -4.72
CA ALA A 19 18.83 -11.58 -4.04
C ALA A 19 18.13 -10.34 -4.63
N ARG A 20 17.97 -10.29 -5.95
CA ARG A 20 17.23 -9.23 -6.64
C ARG A 20 15.75 -9.26 -6.26
N ARG A 21 15.11 -10.44 -6.29
CA ARG A 21 13.71 -10.63 -5.86
C ARG A 21 13.49 -10.25 -4.39
N LYS A 22 14.43 -10.58 -3.51
CA LYS A 22 14.41 -10.21 -2.08
C LYS A 22 14.58 -8.71 -1.85
N GLN A 23 15.41 -8.02 -2.64
CA GLN A 23 15.53 -6.55 -2.56
C GLN A 23 14.23 -5.86 -2.96
N THR A 24 13.59 -6.25 -4.07
CA THR A 24 12.34 -5.62 -4.52
C THR A 24 11.17 -5.88 -3.57
N SER A 25 11.15 -7.01 -2.85
CA SER A 25 10.13 -7.29 -1.84
C SER A 25 10.20 -6.41 -0.58
N LYS A 26 11.29 -5.64 -0.38
CA LYS A 26 11.46 -4.79 0.82
C LYS A 26 10.52 -3.58 0.85
N ILE A 27 10.00 -3.15 -0.30
CA ILE A 27 9.09 -1.99 -0.37
C ILE A 27 7.63 -2.37 -0.17
N ALA A 28 7.26 -3.62 -0.46
CA ALA A 28 5.86 -4.08 -0.36
C ALA A 28 5.23 -3.86 1.03
N PRO A 29 5.95 -4.06 2.15
CA PRO A 29 5.41 -3.79 3.49
C PRO A 29 5.04 -2.33 3.76
N TYR A 30 5.54 -1.37 2.98
CA TYR A 30 5.19 0.04 3.14
C TYR A 30 3.82 0.39 2.55
N PHE A 31 3.32 -0.41 1.60
CA PHE A 31 2.10 -0.13 0.85
C PHE A 31 0.98 -1.09 1.22
N VAL A 32 0.59 -1.05 2.50
CA VAL A 32 -0.51 -1.86 3.03
C VAL A 32 -1.86 -1.11 2.93
N PRO A 33 -2.98 -1.81 2.80
CA PRO A 33 -4.30 -1.18 2.86
C PRO A 33 -4.64 -0.65 4.25
N TYR A 34 -5.35 0.48 4.31
CA TYR A 34 -5.81 1.08 5.56
C TYR A 34 -7.34 1.16 5.64
N PRO A 35 -7.92 1.03 6.84
CA PRO A 35 -9.35 1.21 7.03
C PRO A 35 -9.75 2.67 6.77
N ALA A 36 -10.88 2.85 6.09
CA ALA A 36 -11.52 4.14 5.90
C ALA A 36 -13.02 4.05 6.11
N THR A 37 -13.59 5.18 6.52
CA THR A 37 -15.04 5.38 6.68
C THR A 37 -15.55 6.15 5.48
N VAL A 38 -16.69 5.73 4.94
CA VAL A 38 -17.35 6.41 3.83
C VAL A 38 -18.65 7.02 4.35
N GLU A 39 -18.82 8.32 4.16
CA GLU A 39 -20.01 9.06 4.57
C GLU A 39 -20.53 9.90 3.41
N ASN A 40 -21.85 10.04 3.30
CA ASN A 40 -22.44 11.00 2.36
C ASN A 40 -22.74 12.30 3.12
N ARG A 41 -21.99 13.37 2.81
CA ARG A 41 -22.18 14.70 3.38
C ARG A 41 -22.54 15.68 2.27
N ASN A 42 -23.72 16.30 2.38
CA ASN A 42 -24.18 17.34 1.46
C ASN A 42 -24.18 16.92 -0.03
N GLY A 43 -24.44 15.64 -0.33
CA GLY A 43 -24.44 15.12 -1.70
C GLY A 43 -23.05 14.79 -2.26
N GLN A 44 -22.01 14.88 -1.43
CA GLN A 44 -20.67 14.40 -1.74
C GLN A 44 -20.33 13.18 -0.89
N VAL A 45 -19.61 12.24 -1.49
CA VAL A 45 -19.06 11.09 -0.78
C VAL A 45 -17.72 11.49 -0.18
N VAL A 46 -17.64 11.41 1.14
CA VAL A 46 -16.47 11.72 1.95
C VAL A 46 -15.85 10.43 2.43
N VAL A 47 -14.54 10.29 2.27
CA VAL A 47 -13.74 9.16 2.71
C VAL A 47 -12.71 9.66 3.71
N THR A 48 -12.71 9.11 4.92
CA THR A 48 -11.80 9.49 6.01
C THR A 48 -10.91 8.32 6.40
N LEU A 49 -9.60 8.55 6.42
CA LEU A 49 -8.56 7.63 6.88
C LEU A 49 -8.16 8.00 8.32
N SER A 50 -8.77 7.35 9.30
CA SER A 50 -8.61 7.69 10.72
C SER A 50 -7.16 7.55 11.22
N ASP A 51 -6.39 6.62 10.65
CA ASP A 51 -4.99 6.37 11.05
C ASP A 51 -4.02 7.50 10.67
N PHE A 52 -4.43 8.40 9.76
CA PHE A 52 -3.57 9.49 9.27
C PHE A 52 -4.21 10.88 9.37
N ASP A 53 -5.44 10.98 9.88
CA ASP A 53 -6.22 12.23 9.90
C ASP A 53 -6.35 12.85 8.50
N LEU A 54 -6.65 12.00 7.50
CA LEU A 54 -6.79 12.40 6.10
C LEU A 54 -8.24 12.23 5.63
N GLU A 55 -8.74 13.19 4.86
CA GLU A 55 -10.10 13.18 4.32
C GLU A 55 -10.08 13.57 2.84
N THR A 56 -10.92 12.91 2.04
CA THR A 56 -11.16 13.26 0.63
C THR A 56 -12.65 13.25 0.34
N SER A 57 -13.14 14.19 -0.46
CA SER A 57 -14.52 14.19 -0.95
C SER A 57 -14.58 14.11 -2.47
N ALA A 58 -15.63 13.49 -2.99
CA ALA A 58 -15.93 13.49 -4.43
C ALA A 58 -17.44 13.37 -4.68
N ALA A 59 -17.83 13.55 -5.95
CA ALA A 59 -19.23 13.40 -6.36
C ALA A 59 -19.70 11.94 -6.34
N THR A 60 -18.80 10.98 -6.57
CA THR A 60 -19.11 9.54 -6.54
C THR A 60 -18.22 8.80 -5.56
N LYS A 61 -18.73 7.67 -5.05
CA LYS A 61 -18.00 6.79 -4.13
C LYS A 61 -16.69 6.30 -4.74
N GLU A 62 -16.71 5.92 -6.01
CA GLU A 62 -15.54 5.43 -6.75
C GLU A 62 -14.46 6.50 -6.85
N GLN A 63 -14.83 7.74 -7.18
CA GLN A 63 -13.89 8.87 -7.23
C GLN A 63 -13.32 9.18 -5.85
N ALA A 64 -14.15 9.15 -4.80
CA ALA A 64 -13.70 9.41 -3.44
C ALA A 64 -12.70 8.35 -2.96
N ILE A 65 -12.98 7.06 -3.24
CA ILE A 65 -12.06 5.95 -2.95
C ILE A 65 -10.75 6.09 -3.74
N PHE A 66 -10.81 6.45 -5.02
CA PHE A 66 -9.61 6.67 -5.84
C PHE A 66 -8.78 7.86 -5.34
N HIS A 67 -9.42 8.96 -4.95
CA HIS A 67 -8.72 10.09 -4.36
C HIS A 67 -8.08 9.71 -3.03
N ALA A 68 -8.78 8.95 -2.19
CA ALA A 68 -8.23 8.42 -0.94
C ALA A 68 -7.04 7.48 -1.19
N SER A 69 -7.07 6.63 -2.22
CA SER A 69 -5.95 5.72 -2.52
C SER A 69 -4.69 6.46 -2.97
N VAL A 70 -4.85 7.45 -3.84
CA VAL A 70 -3.74 8.32 -4.28
C VAL A 70 -3.16 9.11 -3.10
N LEU A 71 -4.03 9.63 -2.25
CA LEU A 71 -3.62 10.40 -1.08
C LEU A 71 -2.86 9.51 -0.08
N LEU A 72 -3.38 8.32 0.23
CA LEU A 72 -2.72 7.32 1.07
C LEU A 72 -1.36 6.92 0.50
N LEU A 73 -1.28 6.64 -0.81
CA LEU A 73 -0.04 6.28 -1.49
C LEU A 73 1.02 7.37 -1.32
N ARG A 74 0.64 8.64 -1.52
CA ARG A 74 1.54 9.77 -1.37
C ARG A 74 2.08 9.87 0.06
N THR A 75 1.22 9.72 1.06
CA THR A 75 1.60 9.77 2.47
C THR A 75 2.57 8.65 2.83
N LEU A 76 2.27 7.41 2.42
CA LEU A 76 3.13 6.25 2.66
C LEU A 76 4.48 6.39 1.94
N ALA A 77 4.49 6.88 0.70
CA ALA A 77 5.71 7.12 -0.07
C ALA A 77 6.59 8.20 0.58
N GLN A 78 5.99 9.29 1.09
CA GLN A 78 6.72 10.34 1.81
C GLN A 78 7.32 9.83 3.12
N ALA A 79 6.58 9.05 3.90
CA ALA A 79 7.09 8.42 5.12
C ALA A 79 8.25 7.46 4.80
N ALA A 80 8.10 6.61 3.78
CA ALA A 80 9.15 5.71 3.31
C ALA A 80 10.41 6.46 2.85
N GLN A 81 10.24 7.59 2.14
CA GLN A 81 11.36 8.44 1.71
C GLN A 81 12.14 9.01 2.89
N ARG A 82 11.45 9.38 3.98
CA ARG A 82 12.06 9.91 5.20
C ARG A 82 12.61 8.82 6.14
N GLY A 83 12.34 7.54 5.86
CA GLY A 83 12.66 6.44 6.76
C GLY A 83 11.80 6.43 8.03
N GLU A 84 10.64 7.09 8.00
CA GLU A 84 9.68 7.15 9.10
C GLU A 84 8.87 5.86 9.17
N ARG A 85 8.50 5.47 10.40
CA ARG A 85 7.57 4.36 10.59
C ARG A 85 6.15 4.86 10.36
N VAL A 86 5.42 4.15 9.50
CA VAL A 86 3.99 4.35 9.31
C VAL A 86 3.21 3.65 10.44
N PRO A 87 2.03 4.16 10.84
CA PRO A 87 1.17 3.49 11.81
C PRO A 87 0.80 2.09 11.33
N THR A 88 0.51 1.16 12.24
CA THR A 88 -0.09 -0.11 11.84
C THR A 88 -1.56 0.13 11.49
N PRO A 89 -2.09 -0.45 10.40
CA PRO A 89 -3.51 -0.31 10.06
C PRO A 89 -4.41 -0.64 11.26
N GLY A 90 -5.29 0.30 11.61
CA GLY A 90 -6.18 0.18 12.74
C GLY A 90 -7.25 -0.89 12.53
N GLU A 91 -8.01 -1.15 13.61
CA GLU A 91 -9.22 -1.95 13.50
C GLU A 91 -10.33 -1.16 12.81
N LEU A 92 -11.21 -1.87 12.10
CA LEU A 92 -12.38 -1.27 11.48
C LEU A 92 -13.34 -0.77 12.57
N PRO A 93 -13.63 0.54 12.67
CA PRO A 93 -14.49 1.07 13.72
C PRO A 93 -15.88 0.44 13.65
N THR A 94 -16.39 -0.05 14.78
CA THR A 94 -17.62 -0.86 14.86
C THR A 94 -18.93 -0.10 14.65
N ASN A 95 -18.89 1.24 14.56
CA ASN A 95 -20.05 2.11 14.73
C ASN A 95 -20.48 2.89 13.47
N ILE A 96 -19.92 2.60 12.29
CA ILE A 96 -20.19 3.33 11.03
C ILE A 96 -20.63 2.35 9.93
N ASP A 97 -21.67 2.76 9.19
CA ASP A 97 -22.45 1.92 8.25
C ASP A 97 -21.69 1.52 6.98
N GLU A 98 -20.69 2.29 6.54
CA GLU A 98 -19.97 1.99 5.31
C GLU A 98 -18.44 2.04 5.51
N ARG A 99 -17.83 0.85 5.51
CA ARG A 99 -16.40 0.63 5.77
C ARG A 99 -15.71 0.08 4.54
N VAL A 100 -14.54 0.62 4.22
CA VAL A 100 -13.76 0.18 3.06
C VAL A 100 -12.28 0.14 3.43
N MET A 101 -11.58 -0.89 2.94
CA MET A 101 -10.12 -0.90 2.98
C MET A 101 -9.59 -0.16 1.75
N ILE A 102 -8.90 0.95 1.97
CA ILE A 102 -8.28 1.74 0.89
C ILE A 102 -6.91 1.13 0.59
N CYS A 103 -6.77 0.56 -0.60
CA CYS A 103 -5.51 0.03 -1.08
C CYS A 103 -4.72 1.16 -1.77
N PRO A 104 -3.47 1.47 -1.37
CA PRO A 104 -2.69 2.55 -1.97
C PRO A 104 -2.23 2.26 -3.42
N LEU A 105 -2.26 1.00 -3.84
CA LEU A 105 -1.80 0.55 -5.16
C LEU A 105 -2.95 -0.01 -6.02
N THR A 106 -4.16 0.56 -5.91
CA THR A 106 -5.29 0.18 -6.78
C THR A 106 -4.93 0.37 -8.27
N ASN A 107 -5.22 -0.64 -9.09
CA ASN A 107 -5.18 -0.56 -10.55
C ASN A 107 -6.49 0.00 -11.10
#